data_AF-A0A7U7ELH3-F1
#
_entry.id   AF-A0A7U7ELH3-F1
#
_cell.length_a   1.000
_cell.length_b   1.000
_cell.length_c   1.000
_cell.angle_alpha   90.00
_cell.angle_beta   90.00
_cell.angle_gamma   90.00
#
_symmetry.space_group_name_H-M   'P 1'
#
loop_
_entity.id
_entity.type
_entity.pdbx_description
1 polymer ?
#
loop_
_entity_poly.entity_id
_entity_poly.type
_entity_poly.pdbx_seq_one_letter_code
_entity_poly.pdbx_strand_id
1 'polypeptide(L)'
;MGRKFAVEALPPEIQEQLLAQFQQYPAWTILDHTDWLQEQGYEVSKSAVHRYLKMKSEEAAEAEPLSVAEVTRLRCLEIASKHYNGNDIGDLLELSDQLLDWIRQPE
;
A
#
# COMPACT_ATOMS: atom_id res chain seq x y z
N MET A 1 -35.01 -4.21 6.16
CA MET A 1 -33.81 -4.96 6.59
C MET A 1 -32.90 -5.06 5.38
N GLY A 2 -31.94 -4.16 5.23
CA GLY A 2 -31.01 -4.10 4.10
C GLY A 2 -30.05 -5.29 4.10
N ARG A 3 -29.72 -5.79 2.91
CA ARG A 3 -28.84 -6.96 2.73
C ARG A 3 -27.43 -6.57 3.18
N LYS A 4 -27.00 -7.04 4.35
CA LYS A 4 -25.62 -6.86 4.81
C LYS A 4 -24.73 -7.73 3.95
N PHE A 5 -24.00 -7.13 3.02
CA PHE A 5 -22.98 -7.84 2.25
C PHE A 5 -21.70 -7.97 3.09
N ALA A 6 -21.01 -9.11 2.94
CA ALA A 6 -19.63 -9.24 3.40
C ALA A 6 -18.72 -8.49 2.44
N VAL A 7 -17.64 -7.87 2.94
CA VAL A 7 -16.66 -7.17 2.09
C VAL A 7 -16.05 -8.13 1.05
N GLU A 8 -15.86 -9.39 1.42
CA GLU A 8 -15.36 -10.45 0.55
C GLU A 8 -16.28 -10.78 -0.64
N ALA A 9 -17.56 -10.43 -0.55
CA ALA A 9 -18.52 -10.62 -1.63
C ALA A 9 -18.57 -9.44 -2.62
N LEU A 10 -17.83 -8.36 -2.33
CA LEU A 10 -17.69 -7.23 -3.24
C LEU A 10 -16.78 -7.60 -4.42
N PRO A 11 -16.94 -6.93 -5.58
CA PRO A 11 -15.98 -7.04 -6.67
C PRO A 11 -14.55 -6.76 -6.19
N PRO A 12 -13.54 -7.50 -6.70
CA PRO A 12 -12.16 -7.34 -6.27
C PRO A 12 -11.64 -5.91 -6.46
N GLU A 13 -12.13 -5.20 -7.48
CA GLU A 13 -11.76 -3.80 -7.74
C GLU A 13 -12.19 -2.88 -6.59
N ILE A 14 -13.36 -3.12 -5.98
CA ILE A 14 -13.86 -2.33 -4.85
C ILE A 14 -13.11 -2.69 -3.57
N GLN A 15 -12.74 -3.97 -3.40
CA GLN A 15 -11.91 -4.41 -2.29
C GLN A 15 -10.53 -3.75 -2.31
N GLU A 16 -9.90 -3.68 -3.48
CA GLU A 16 -8.61 -3.00 -3.67
C GLU A 16 -8.72 -1.50 -3.40
N GLN A 17 -9.79 -0.84 -3.89
CA GLN A 17 -10.03 0.58 -3.63
C GLN A 17 -10.24 0.87 -2.14
N LEU A 18 -10.96 0.00 -1.42
CA LEU A 18 -11.16 0.10 0.03
C LEU A 18 -9.81 0.05 0.77
N LEU A 19 -8.93 -0.87 0.38
CA LEU A 19 -7.59 -0.97 0.97
C LEU A 19 -6.71 0.23 0.63
N ALA A 20 -6.75 0.71 -0.61
CA ALA A 20 -6.03 1.90 -1.02
C ALA A 20 -6.48 3.13 -0.22
N GLN A 21 -7.79 3.31 0.00
CA GLN A 21 -8.31 4.39 0.83
C GLN A 21 -7.90 4.25 2.30
N PHE A 22 -7.94 3.04 2.85
CA PHE A 22 -7.50 2.80 4.23
C PHE A 22 -6.02 3.19 4.44
N GLN A 23 -5.17 2.97 3.43
CA GLN A 23 -3.77 3.38 3.46
C GLN A 23 -3.58 4.88 3.18
N GLN A 24 -4.35 5.45 2.26
CA GLN A 24 -4.24 6.85 1.86
C GLN A 24 -4.80 7.81 2.93
N TYR A 25 -5.83 7.41 3.66
CA TYR A 25 -6.54 8.23 4.65
C TYR A 25 -6.52 7.57 6.04
N PRO A 26 -5.37 7.53 6.74
CA PRO A 26 -5.26 6.89 8.04
C PRO A 26 -6.09 7.57 9.16
N ALA A 27 -6.57 8.79 8.91
CA ALA A 27 -7.46 9.52 9.82
C ALA A 27 -8.94 9.11 9.69
N TRP A 28 -9.32 8.38 8.64
CA TRP A 28 -10.69 7.93 8.45
C TRP A 28 -11.04 6.85 9.45
N THR A 29 -12.26 6.94 9.97
CA THR A 29 -12.83 5.93 10.84
C THR A 29 -13.47 4.83 10.00
N ILE A 30 -13.76 3.68 10.64
CA ILE A 30 -14.49 2.59 9.99
C ILE A 30 -15.86 3.06 9.47
N LEU A 31 -16.48 4.07 10.11
CA LEU A 31 -17.75 4.63 9.63
C LEU A 31 -17.55 5.33 8.30
N ASP A 32 -16.51 6.16 8.16
CA ASP A 32 -16.20 6.87 6.91
C ASP A 32 -15.99 5.89 5.75
N HIS A 33 -15.30 4.77 5.99
CA HIS A 33 -15.15 3.70 4.99
C HIS A 33 -16.46 2.98 4.66
N THR A 34 -17.36 2.86 5.64
CA THR A 34 -18.68 2.26 5.42
C THR A 34 -19.57 3.19 4.61
N ASP A 35 -19.52 4.50 4.90
CA ASP A 35 -20.26 5.54 4.18
C ASP A 35 -19.75 5.63 2.74
N TRP A 36 -18.44 5.57 2.50
CA TRP A 36 -17.87 5.49 1.15
C TRP A 36 -18.36 4.26 0.38
N LEU A 37 -18.39 3.06 0.99
CA LEU A 37 -18.93 1.87 0.35
C LEU A 37 -20.41 2.03 -0.01
N GLN A 38 -21.18 2.72 0.85
CA GLN A 38 -22.58 3.02 0.60
C GLN A 38 -22.76 4.00 -0.58
N GLU A 39 -21.90 5.01 -0.71
CA GLU A 39 -21.88 5.92 -1.87
C GLU A 39 -21.55 5.19 -3.18
N GLN A 40 -20.74 4.13 -3.12
CA GLN A 40 -20.49 3.24 -4.26
C GLN A 40 -21.65 2.25 -4.55
N GLY A 41 -22.72 2.29 -3.77
CA GLY A 41 -23.91 1.44 -3.94
C GLY A 41 -23.84 0.09 -3.18
N TYR A 42 -22.89 -0.07 -2.27
CA TYR A 42 -22.71 -1.30 -1.50
C TYR A 42 -23.09 -1.12 -0.02
N GLU A 43 -24.16 -1.79 0.41
CA GLU A 43 -24.55 -1.83 1.83
C GLU A 43 -23.74 -2.88 2.59
N VAL A 44 -22.62 -2.46 3.15
CA VAL A 44 -21.76 -3.29 4.02
C VAL A 44 -21.91 -2.85 5.46
N SER A 45 -21.89 -3.80 6.39
CA SER A 45 -21.92 -3.46 7.82
C SER A 45 -20.55 -3.01 8.35
N LYS A 46 -20.53 -2.04 9.27
CA LYS A 46 -19.32 -1.57 9.99
C LYS A 46 -18.45 -2.71 10.51
N SER A 47 -19.06 -3.75 11.07
CA SER A 47 -18.33 -4.92 11.62
C SER A 47 -17.69 -5.79 10.53
N ALA A 48 -18.28 -5.85 9.34
CA ALA A 48 -17.68 -6.53 8.19
C ALA A 48 -16.48 -5.73 7.65
N VAL A 49 -16.61 -4.41 7.52
CA VAL A 49 -15.49 -3.52 7.14
C VAL A 49 -14.34 -3.63 8.14
N HIS A 50 -14.62 -3.51 9.43
CA HIS A 50 -13.61 -3.61 10.48
C HIS A 50 -12.88 -4.96 10.45
N ARG A 51 -13.63 -6.07 10.32
CA ARG A 51 -13.03 -7.42 10.27
C ARG A 51 -12.12 -7.57 9.06
N TYR A 52 -12.57 -7.10 7.90
CA TYR A 52 -11.81 -7.18 6.66
C TYR A 52 -10.50 -6.36 6.74
N LEU A 53 -10.59 -5.09 7.16
CA LEU A 53 -9.41 -4.24 7.29
C LEU A 53 -8.42 -4.77 8.34
N LYS A 54 -8.93 -5.29 9.45
CA LYS A 54 -8.09 -5.91 10.48
C LYS A 54 -7.36 -7.14 9.94
N MET A 55 -8.07 -8.06 9.28
CA MET A 55 -7.47 -9.24 8.65
C MET A 55 -6.38 -8.84 7.65
N LYS A 56 -6.64 -7.83 6.80
CA LYS A 56 -5.66 -7.35 5.83
C LYS A 56 -4.45 -6.65 6.47
N SER A 57 -4.65 -5.96 7.58
CA SER A 57 -3.52 -5.40 8.35
C SER A 57 -2.67 -6.48 9.01
N GLU A 58 -3.30 -7.58 9.47
CA GLU A 58 -2.60 -8.72 10.05
C GLU A 58 -1.83 -9.50 8.97
N GLU A 59 -2.44 -9.75 7.80
CA GLU A 59 -1.75 -10.33 6.63
C GLU A 59 -0.55 -9.47 6.19
N ALA A 60 -0.69 -8.14 6.18
CA ALA A 60 0.41 -7.23 5.85
C ALA A 60 1.53 -7.22 6.91
N ALA A 61 1.21 -7.50 8.17
CA ALA A 61 2.19 -7.61 9.25
C ALA A 61 2.89 -8.97 9.29
N GLU A 62 2.24 -10.02 8.75
CA GLU A 62 2.84 -11.35 8.57
C GLU A 62 3.77 -11.44 7.36
N ALA A 63 3.67 -10.51 6.40
CA ALA A 63 4.71 -10.31 5.40
C ALA A 63 6.00 -9.87 6.11
N GLU A 64 7.10 -10.60 5.92
CA GLU A 64 8.36 -10.24 6.58
C GLU A 64 8.69 -8.77 6.29
N PRO A 65 8.84 -7.93 7.33
CA PRO A 65 9.14 -6.53 7.11
C PRO A 65 10.47 -6.45 6.38
N LEU A 66 10.48 -5.77 5.23
CA LEU A 66 11.71 -5.49 4.51
C LEU A 66 12.71 -4.89 5.49
N SER A 67 13.90 -5.46 5.53
CA SER A 67 15.00 -4.91 6.31
C SER A 67 15.26 -3.46 5.89
N VAL A 68 15.80 -2.66 6.81
CA VAL A 68 16.20 -1.27 6.52
C VAL A 68 17.11 -1.22 5.28
N ALA A 69 17.97 -2.22 5.09
CA ALA A 69 18.83 -2.34 3.92
C ALA A 69 18.04 -2.54 2.60
N GLU A 70 17.01 -3.39 2.61
CA GLU A 70 16.15 -3.63 1.44
C GLU A 70 15.30 -2.41 1.09
N VAL A 71 14.72 -1.75 2.11
CA VAL A 71 13.97 -0.50 1.91
C VAL A 71 14.88 0.58 1.32
N THR A 72 16.10 0.72 1.85
CA THR A 72 17.06 1.72 1.36
C THR A 72 17.47 1.45 -0.09
N ARG A 73 17.73 0.18 -0.44
CA ARG A 73 18.04 -0.23 -1.82
C ARG A 73 16.88 0.08 -2.78
N LEU A 74 15.65 -0.24 -2.40
CA LEU A 74 14.47 0.07 -3.21
C LEU A 74 14.30 1.58 -3.41
N ARG A 75 14.49 2.39 -2.36
CA ARG A 75 14.41 3.86 -2.46
C ARG A 75 15.50 4.44 -3.36
N CYS A 76 16.73 3.94 -3.28
CA CYS A 76 17.80 4.38 -4.18
C CYS A 76 17.48 4.06 -5.64
N LEU A 77 16.92 2.88 -5.91
CA LEU A 77 16.50 2.50 -7.26
C LEU A 77 15.33 3.35 -7.79
N GLU A 78 14.34 3.67 -6.94
CA GLU A 78 13.25 4.59 -7.29
C GLU A 78 13.74 6.01 -7.61
N ILE A 79 14.74 6.51 -6.88
CA ILE A 79 15.33 7.83 -7.14
C ILE A 79 16.14 7.77 -8.44
N ALA A 80 16.98 6.75 -8.60
CA ALA A 80 17.76 6.55 -9.82
C ALA A 80 16.85 6.51 -11.05
N SER A 81 15.72 5.78 -11.00
CA SER A 81 14.81 5.66 -12.15
C SER A 81 14.10 6.96 -12.51
N LYS A 82 13.88 7.87 -11.56
CA LYS A 82 13.31 9.21 -11.82
C LYS A 82 14.29 10.16 -12.49
N HIS A 83 15.58 9.99 -12.25
CA HIS A 83 16.63 10.88 -12.76
C HIS A 83 17.40 10.30 -13.95
N TYR A 84 17.27 9.01 -14.19
CA TYR A 84 17.90 8.31 -15.29
C TYR A 84 17.13 8.53 -16.60
N ASN A 85 17.82 9.07 -17.60
CA ASN A 85 17.28 9.34 -18.95
C ASN A 85 17.91 8.43 -20.02
N GLY A 86 18.71 7.43 -19.62
CA GLY A 86 19.31 6.47 -20.55
C GLY A 86 18.40 5.29 -20.86
N ASN A 87 18.84 4.41 -21.76
CA ASN A 87 18.09 3.20 -22.17
C ASN A 87 18.72 1.91 -21.64
N ASP A 88 19.81 2.00 -20.87
CA ASP A 88 20.50 0.84 -20.30
C ASP A 88 20.13 0.63 -18.82
N ILE A 89 19.76 -0.59 -18.47
CA ILE A 89 19.47 -1.00 -17.09
C ILE A 89 20.77 -1.03 -16.28
N GLY A 90 21.92 -1.32 -16.91
CA GLY A 90 23.23 -1.34 -16.25
C GLY A 90 23.56 0.00 -15.59
N ASP A 91 23.47 1.09 -16.36
CA ASP A 91 23.72 2.45 -15.88
C ASP A 91 22.72 2.89 -14.79
N LEU A 92 21.47 2.44 -14.87
CA LEU A 92 20.45 2.69 -13.84
C LEU A 92 20.84 2.03 -12.51
N LEU A 93 21.28 0.78 -12.57
CA LEU A 93 21.73 0.05 -11.38
C LEU A 93 22.99 0.69 -10.80
N GLU A 94 23.94 1.09 -11.64
CA GLU A 94 25.16 1.79 -11.21
C GLU A 94 24.81 3.10 -10.49
N LEU A 95 23.88 3.90 -11.02
CA LEU A 95 23.40 5.11 -10.36
C LEU A 95 22.75 4.80 -9.00
N SER A 96 21.98 3.71 -8.92
CA SER A 96 21.37 3.29 -7.65
C SER A 96 22.39 2.85 -6.60
N ASP A 97 23.48 2.20 -7.03
CA ASP A 97 24.58 1.80 -6.16
C ASP A 97 25.41 3.00 -5.69
N GLN A 98 25.63 4.00 -6.55
CA GLN A 98 26.26 5.26 -6.16
C GLN A 98 25.46 6.00 -5.07
N LEU A 99 24.13 6.01 -5.16
CA LEU A 99 23.25 6.57 -4.12
C LEU A 99 23.35 5.77 -2.81
N LEU A 100 23.43 4.44 -2.89
CA LEU A 100 23.62 3.58 -1.71
C LEU A 100 24.96 3.82 -1.02
N ASP A 101 26.03 3.99 -1.80
CA ASP A 101 27.36 4.25 -1.27
C ASP A 101 27.43 5.63 -0.60
N TRP A 102 26.77 6.65 -1.15
CA TRP A 102 26.64 7.95 -0.51
C TRP A 102 25.99 7.88 0.87
N ILE A 103 24.91 7.09 1.03
CA ILE A 103 24.22 6.91 2.31
C ILE A 103 25.10 6.19 3.36
N ARG A 104 26.01 5.31 2.90
CA ARG A 104 26.86 4.49 3.78
C ARG A 104 28.12 5.21 4.27
N GLN A 105 28.47 6.36 3.70
CA GLN A 105 29.62 7.13 4.16
C GLN A 105 29.27 7.82 5.49
N PRO A 106 29.99 7.51 6.59
CA PRO A 106 29.83 8.25 7.84
C PRO A 106 30.34 9.69 7.66
N GLU A 107 29.59 10.66 8.20
CA GLU A 107 29.99 12.08 8.27
C GLU A 107 31.34 12.29 8.97
#